data_AF-A0A976CFT7-F1
#
_entry.id   AF-A0A976CFT7-F1
#
_cell.length_a   1.000
_cell.length_b   1.000
_cell.length_c   1.000
_cell.angle_alpha   90.00
_cell.angle_beta   90.00
_cell.angle_gamma   90.00
#
_symmetry.space_group_name_H-M   'P 1'
#
loop_
_entity.id
_entity.type
_entity.pdbx_description
1 polymer ?
#
loop_
_entity_poly.entity_id
_entity_poly.type
_entity_poly.pdbx_seq_one_letter_code
_entity_poly.pdbx_strand_id
1 'polypeptide(L)'
;MDLIKPEFGLLIWQTIIFLAIFFLLAKYAWKPILGGLKDREISIASALGEAEKARLEMQKLTSDNQKLLDEAKAERERILKSAQKTADELREEAKTKASLEVNKMLEDARRVIESEKQSAIVAIKEQVAMLSIEVAGKILRRELEDKDRQQLLAADIIRELNIN
;
A
#
# COMPACT_ATOMS: atom_id res chain seq x y z
N MET A 1 63.72 0.00 -98.99
CA MET A 1 63.12 -0.01 -97.64
C MET A 1 62.98 1.43 -97.16
N ASP A 2 61.92 2.13 -97.54
CA ASP A 2 61.59 3.48 -97.02
C ASP A 2 60.20 3.49 -96.35
N LEU A 3 59.77 2.36 -95.80
CA LEU A 3 58.43 2.21 -95.19
C LEU A 3 58.41 2.36 -93.66
N ILE A 4 59.52 2.80 -93.05
CA ILE A 4 59.62 3.05 -91.59
C ILE A 4 60.52 4.26 -91.33
N LYS A 5 60.25 5.38 -91.99
CA LYS A 5 60.58 6.68 -91.41
C LYS A 5 59.24 7.28 -91.01
N PRO A 6 58.94 7.40 -89.71
CA PRO A 6 57.74 8.13 -89.32
C PRO A 6 57.86 9.51 -89.97
N GLU A 7 56.89 9.88 -90.79
CA GLU A 7 56.87 11.23 -91.35
C GLU A 7 56.89 12.18 -90.15
N PHE A 8 57.96 12.98 -90.02
CA PHE A 8 58.15 13.87 -88.87
C PHE A 8 56.91 14.75 -88.65
N GLY A 9 56.14 15.06 -89.70
CA GLY A 9 54.86 15.74 -89.62
C GLY A 9 53.77 14.99 -88.83
N LEU A 10 53.67 13.66 -88.95
CA LEU A 10 52.70 12.85 -88.22
C LEU A 10 52.99 12.82 -86.72
N LEU A 11 54.26 12.67 -86.35
CA LEU A 11 54.70 12.69 -84.95
C LEU A 11 54.46 14.04 -84.28
N ILE A 12 54.69 15.15 -85.01
CA ILE A 12 54.40 16.50 -84.52
C ILE A 12 52.89 16.65 -84.27
N TRP A 13 52.04 16.26 -85.23
CA TRP A 13 50.58 16.40 -85.06
C TRP A 13 50.04 15.49 -83.95
N GLN A 14 50.52 14.26 -83.85
CA GLN A 14 50.15 13.34 -82.76
C GLN A 14 50.56 13.89 -81.40
N THR A 15 51.74 14.52 -81.29
CA THR A 15 52.20 15.15 -80.05
C THR A 15 51.33 16.36 -79.68
N ILE A 16 50.97 17.20 -80.65
CA ILE A 16 50.09 18.36 -80.39
C ILE A 16 48.69 17.89 -79.95
N ILE A 17 48.11 16.88 -80.61
CA ILE A 17 46.82 16.31 -80.24
C ILE A 17 46.88 15.66 -78.85
N PHE A 18 47.94 14.91 -78.56
CA PHE A 18 48.17 14.31 -77.24
C PHE A 18 48.25 15.37 -76.15
N LEU A 19 49.04 16.44 -76.36
CA LEU A 19 49.15 17.54 -75.42
C LEU A 19 47.82 18.27 -75.26
N ALA A 20 47.08 18.53 -76.35
CA ALA A 20 45.77 19.15 -76.29
C ALA A 20 44.79 18.32 -75.45
N ILE A 21 44.73 17.00 -75.67
CA ILE A 21 43.90 16.08 -74.88
C ILE A 21 44.39 16.00 -73.43
N PHE A 22 45.71 15.94 -73.20
CA PHE A 22 46.30 15.91 -71.87
C PHE A 22 45.92 17.15 -71.05
N PHE A 23 46.03 18.35 -71.61
CA PHE A 23 45.64 19.58 -70.93
C PHE A 23 44.12 19.64 -70.70
N LEU A 24 43.32 19.11 -71.63
CA LEU A 24 41.87 19.02 -71.47
C LEU A 24 41.52 18.05 -70.32
N LEU A 25 42.09 16.85 -70.29
CA LEU A 25 41.88 15.89 -69.21
C LEU A 25 42.44 16.40 -67.87
N ALA A 26 43.61 17.02 -67.85
CA ALA A 26 44.20 17.58 -66.63
C ALA A 26 43.31 18.67 -66.03
N LYS A 27 42.68 19.50 -66.87
CA LYS A 27 41.76 20.56 -66.40
C LYS A 27 40.38 20.02 -65.99
N TYR A 28 39.83 19.07 -66.74
CA TYR A 28 38.44 18.63 -66.59
C TYR A 28 38.26 17.37 -65.74
N ALA A 29 39.20 16.41 -65.75
CA ALA A 29 39.08 15.15 -65.01
C ALA A 29 39.57 15.24 -63.56
N TRP A 30 40.55 16.11 -63.26
CA TRP A 30 41.15 16.20 -61.93
C TRP A 30 40.16 16.73 -60.87
N LYS A 31 39.36 17.75 -61.22
CA LYS A 31 38.34 18.32 -60.34
C LYS A 31 37.27 17.30 -59.88
N PRO A 32 36.58 16.56 -60.75
CA PRO A 32 35.55 15.60 -60.32
C PRO A 32 36.14 14.41 -59.56
N ILE A 33 37.37 13.96 -59.88
CA ILE A 33 38.02 12.86 -59.16
C ILE A 33 38.33 13.25 -57.71
N LEU A 34 38.94 14.41 -57.48
CA LEU A 34 39.19 14.89 -56.11
C LEU A 34 37.90 15.23 -55.37
N GLY A 35 36.90 15.78 -56.06
CA GLY A 35 35.57 16.02 -55.48
C GLY A 35 34.96 14.73 -54.94
N GLY A 36 34.89 13.68 -55.77
CA GLY A 36 34.33 12.39 -55.36
C GLY A 36 35.12 11.70 -54.24
N LEU A 37 36.44 11.87 -54.18
CA LEU A 37 37.25 11.33 -53.07
C LEU A 37 36.98 12.09 -51.77
N LYS A 38 36.90 13.43 -51.83
CA LYS A 38 36.59 14.28 -50.68
C LYS A 38 35.18 14.04 -50.16
N ASP A 39 34.20 13.85 -51.04
CA ASP A 39 32.82 13.53 -50.66
C ASP A 39 32.76 12.18 -49.92
N ARG A 40 33.52 11.18 -50.39
CA ARG A 40 33.64 9.89 -49.69
C ARG A 40 34.30 10.05 -48.33
N GLU A 41 35.38 10.80 -48.24
CA GLU A 41 36.07 11.07 -46.97
C GLU A 41 35.13 11.73 -45.95
N ILE A 42 34.40 12.78 -46.37
CA ILE A 42 33.44 13.49 -45.52
C ILE A 42 32.29 12.56 -45.11
N SER A 43 31.76 11.77 -46.03
CA SER A 43 30.68 10.83 -45.73
C SER A 43 31.09 9.76 -44.72
N ILE A 44 32.30 9.19 -44.87
CA ILE A 44 32.84 8.19 -43.93
C ILE A 44 33.09 8.83 -42.57
N ALA A 45 33.69 10.02 -42.53
CA ALA A 45 33.94 10.74 -41.28
C ALA A 45 32.63 11.08 -40.55
N SER A 46 31.60 11.52 -41.28
CA SER A 46 30.27 11.79 -40.70
C SER A 46 29.63 10.52 -40.16
N ALA A 47 29.63 9.43 -40.95
CA ALA A 47 29.05 8.16 -40.53
C ALA A 47 29.75 7.57 -39.29
N LEU A 48 31.07 7.67 -39.21
CA LEU A 48 31.83 7.26 -38.03
C LEU A 48 31.51 8.12 -36.82
N GLY A 49 31.43 9.45 -36.99
CA GLY A 49 31.08 10.37 -35.91
C GLY A 49 29.65 10.16 -35.39
N GLU A 50 28.70 9.87 -36.27
CA GLU A 50 27.33 9.51 -35.90
C GLU A 50 27.26 8.16 -35.16
N ALA A 51 28.01 7.15 -35.63
CA ALA A 51 28.09 5.86 -34.98
C ALA A 51 28.68 5.96 -33.56
N GLU A 52 29.72 6.78 -33.38
CA GLU A 52 30.33 7.02 -32.07
C GLU A 52 29.37 7.76 -31.13
N LYS A 53 28.68 8.80 -31.62
CA LYS A 53 27.64 9.50 -30.84
C LYS A 53 26.52 8.55 -30.43
N ALA A 54 25.98 7.75 -31.35
CA ALA A 54 24.94 6.77 -31.06
C ALA A 54 25.39 5.74 -30.02
N ARG A 55 26.66 5.30 -30.08
CA ARG A 55 27.24 4.40 -29.08
C ARG A 55 27.34 5.06 -27.70
N LEU A 56 27.79 6.31 -27.63
CA LEU A 56 27.89 7.04 -26.36
C LEU A 56 26.50 7.31 -25.75
N GLU A 57 25.53 7.69 -26.58
CA GLU A 57 24.13 7.87 -26.16
C GLU A 57 23.53 6.55 -25.66
N MET A 58 23.78 5.43 -26.34
CA MET A 58 23.34 4.10 -25.90
C MET A 58 23.95 3.70 -24.56
N GLN A 59 25.25 3.95 -24.35
CA GLN A 59 25.91 3.70 -23.07
C GLN A 59 25.31 4.55 -21.95
N LYS A 60 25.06 5.84 -22.22
CA LYS A 60 24.40 6.74 -21.28
C LYS A 60 22.99 6.26 -20.93
N LEU A 61 22.17 5.95 -21.94
CA LEU A 61 20.82 5.40 -21.76
C LEU A 61 20.81 4.11 -20.95
N THR A 62 21.79 3.23 -21.18
CA THR A 62 21.91 1.98 -20.41
C THR A 62 22.24 2.26 -18.94
N SER A 63 23.20 3.16 -18.68
CA SER A 63 23.54 3.60 -17.32
C SER A 63 22.34 4.25 -16.62
N ASP A 64 21.63 5.16 -17.30
CA ASP A 64 20.50 5.87 -16.74
C ASP A 64 19.32 4.92 -16.46
N ASN A 65 19.05 3.96 -17.36
CA ASN A 65 18.07 2.90 -17.11
C ASN A 65 18.46 2.04 -15.90
N GLN A 66 19.72 1.65 -15.77
CA GLN A 66 20.17 0.86 -14.63
C GLN A 66 19.97 1.63 -13.31
N LYS A 67 20.32 2.92 -13.28
CA LYS A 67 20.06 3.79 -12.12
C LYS A 67 18.57 3.89 -11.82
N LEU A 68 17.73 4.11 -12.84
CA LEU A 68 16.28 4.21 -12.67
C LEU A 68 15.68 2.91 -12.12
N LEU A 69 16.16 1.75 -12.58
CA LEU A 69 15.74 0.44 -12.06
C LEU A 69 16.14 0.25 -10.58
N ASP A 70 17.33 0.68 -10.21
CA ASP A 70 17.81 0.56 -8.83
C ASP A 70 17.10 1.54 -7.89
N GLU A 71 16.82 2.76 -8.35
CA GLU A 71 15.96 3.73 -7.64
C GLU A 71 14.54 3.20 -7.47
N ALA A 72 13.94 2.63 -8.52
CA ALA A 72 12.60 2.03 -8.46
C ALA A 72 12.54 0.85 -7.48
N LYS A 73 13.58 0.01 -7.43
CA LYS A 73 13.68 -1.06 -6.43
C LYS A 73 13.80 -0.50 -5.02
N ALA A 74 14.65 0.51 -4.81
CA ALA A 74 14.81 1.14 -3.50
C ALA A 74 13.52 1.79 -3.00
N GLU A 75 12.78 2.46 -3.87
CA GLU A 75 11.48 3.06 -3.54
C GLU A 75 10.42 1.99 -3.26
N ARG A 76 10.39 0.91 -4.06
CA ARG A 76 9.52 -0.24 -3.79
C ARG A 76 9.77 -0.83 -2.40
N GLU A 77 11.03 -1.08 -2.05
CA GLU A 77 11.40 -1.60 -0.73
C GLU A 77 10.97 -0.63 0.40
N ARG A 78 11.13 0.68 0.18
CA ARG A 78 10.67 1.71 1.12
C ARG A 78 9.15 1.66 1.32
N ILE A 79 8.38 1.57 0.23
CA ILE A 79 6.93 1.46 0.27
C ILE A 79 6.50 0.20 1.01
N LEU A 80 7.11 -0.96 0.70
CA LEU A 80 6.79 -2.23 1.36
C LEU A 80 7.08 -2.18 2.86
N LYS A 81 8.23 -1.62 3.25
CA LYS A 81 8.60 -1.46 4.66
C LYS A 81 7.65 -0.51 5.39
N SER A 82 7.26 0.60 4.76
CA SER A 82 6.26 1.52 5.31
C SER A 82 4.91 0.84 5.49
N ALA A 83 4.45 0.08 4.48
CA ALA A 83 3.18 -0.63 4.52
C ALA A 83 3.16 -1.70 5.63
N GLN A 84 4.25 -2.46 5.80
CA GLN A 84 4.39 -3.41 6.91
C GLN A 84 4.34 -2.70 8.26
N LYS A 85 5.08 -1.60 8.42
CA LYS A 85 5.06 -0.82 9.66
C LYS A 85 3.66 -0.32 9.99
N THR A 86 2.95 0.28 9.02
CA THR A 86 1.57 0.76 9.22
C THR A 86 0.61 -0.39 9.51
N ALA A 87 0.78 -1.55 8.87
CA ALA A 87 -0.04 -2.73 9.14
C ALA A 87 0.17 -3.27 10.57
N ASP A 88 1.41 -3.28 11.05
CA ASP A 88 1.73 -3.69 12.42
C ASP A 88 1.20 -2.69 13.45
N GLU A 89 1.35 -1.39 13.20
CA GLU A 89 0.77 -0.33 14.03
C GLU A 89 -0.76 -0.45 14.10
N LEU A 90 -1.44 -0.64 12.97
CA LEU A 90 -2.88 -0.83 12.90
C LEU A 90 -3.33 -2.09 13.67
N ARG A 91 -2.56 -3.17 13.58
CA ARG A 91 -2.86 -4.42 14.31
C ARG A 91 -2.75 -4.22 15.82
N GLU A 92 -1.72 -3.54 16.29
CA GLU A 92 -1.55 -3.25 17.72
C GLU A 92 -2.60 -2.26 18.24
N GLU A 93 -2.95 -1.25 17.44
CA GLU A 93 -4.05 -0.33 17.77
C GLU A 93 -5.39 -1.07 17.87
N ALA A 94 -5.68 -1.96 16.90
CA ALA A 94 -6.90 -2.77 16.91
C ALA A 94 -6.97 -3.71 18.11
N LYS A 95 -5.86 -4.38 18.47
CA LYS A 95 -5.78 -5.21 19.69
C LYS A 95 -6.01 -4.39 20.96
N THR A 96 -5.43 -3.19 21.02
CA THR A 96 -5.56 -2.30 22.17
C THR A 96 -7.00 -1.83 22.33
N LYS A 97 -7.63 -1.38 21.24
CA LYS A 97 -9.05 -1.00 21.21
C LYS A 97 -9.96 -2.16 21.60
N ALA A 98 -9.75 -3.34 21.02
CA ALA A 98 -10.52 -4.55 21.36
C ALA A 98 -10.37 -4.91 22.85
N SER A 99 -9.16 -4.85 23.41
CA SER A 99 -8.94 -5.13 24.83
C SER A 99 -9.67 -4.12 25.73
N LEU A 100 -9.69 -2.85 25.32
CA LEU A 100 -10.37 -1.78 26.05
C LEU A 100 -11.89 -1.94 26.00
N GLU A 101 -12.45 -2.30 24.84
CA GLU A 101 -13.87 -2.62 24.68
C GLU A 101 -14.28 -3.87 25.47
N VAL A 102 -13.47 -4.93 25.46
CA VAL A 102 -13.70 -6.15 26.25
C VAL A 102 -13.72 -5.84 27.74
N ASN A 103 -12.76 -5.04 28.24
CA ASN A 103 -12.74 -4.64 29.64
C ASN A 103 -13.98 -3.82 30.03
N LYS A 104 -14.41 -2.89 29.17
CA LYS A 104 -15.64 -2.12 29.37
C LYS A 104 -16.87 -3.03 29.40
N MET A 105 -16.98 -3.97 28.47
CA MET A 105 -18.07 -4.94 28.42
C MET A 105 -18.10 -5.82 29.68
N LEU A 106 -16.94 -6.24 30.19
CA LEU A 106 -16.84 -6.99 31.44
C LEU A 106 -17.28 -6.18 32.65
N GLU A 107 -16.91 -4.90 32.71
CA GLU A 107 -17.36 -3.99 33.77
C GLU A 107 -18.88 -3.78 33.72
N ASP A 108 -19.43 -3.57 32.53
CA ASP A 108 -20.88 -3.47 32.30
C ASP A 108 -21.60 -4.74 32.73
N ALA A 109 -21.10 -5.91 32.32
CA ALA A 109 -21.67 -7.20 32.72
C ALA A 109 -21.64 -7.40 34.23
N ARG A 110 -20.54 -7.03 34.91
CA ARG A 110 -20.46 -7.09 36.39
C ARG A 110 -21.48 -6.17 37.06
N ARG A 111 -21.69 -4.96 36.53
CA ARG A 111 -22.72 -4.04 37.04
C ARG A 111 -24.12 -4.61 36.89
N VAL A 112 -24.43 -5.21 35.74
CA VAL A 112 -25.72 -5.88 35.52
C VAL A 112 -25.89 -7.04 36.49
N ILE A 113 -24.88 -7.89 36.67
CA ILE A 113 -24.93 -9.02 37.60
C ILE A 113 -25.18 -8.56 39.05
N GLU A 114 -24.50 -7.51 39.51
CA GLU A 114 -24.71 -7.01 40.88
C GLU A 114 -26.11 -6.42 41.07
N SER A 115 -26.63 -5.71 40.05
CA SER A 115 -28.01 -5.22 40.03
C SER A 115 -29.02 -6.37 40.09
N GLU A 116 -28.86 -7.40 39.26
CA GLU A 116 -29.74 -8.58 39.24
C GLU A 116 -29.70 -9.34 40.57
N LYS A 117 -28.52 -9.49 41.17
CA LYS A 117 -28.35 -10.10 42.49
C LYS A 117 -29.08 -9.31 43.57
N GLN A 118 -29.01 -7.99 43.54
CA GLN A 118 -29.73 -7.14 44.49
C GLN A 118 -31.25 -7.29 44.32
N SER A 119 -31.74 -7.30 43.09
CA SER A 119 -33.15 -7.57 42.77
C SER A 119 -33.59 -8.95 43.26
N ALA A 120 -32.78 -9.99 43.06
CA ALA A 120 -33.05 -11.33 43.56
C ALA A 120 -33.10 -11.40 45.09
N ILE A 121 -32.21 -10.69 45.80
CA ILE A 121 -32.24 -10.58 47.26
C ILE A 121 -33.54 -9.93 47.73
N VAL A 122 -33.99 -8.85 47.07
CA VAL A 122 -35.25 -8.19 47.39
C VAL A 122 -36.43 -9.16 47.20
N ALA A 123 -36.48 -9.87 46.07
CA ALA A 123 -37.52 -10.86 45.81
C ALA A 123 -37.54 -11.99 46.85
N ILE A 124 -36.37 -12.48 47.28
CA ILE A 124 -36.27 -13.50 48.34
C ILE A 124 -36.81 -12.95 49.67
N LYS A 125 -36.47 -11.71 50.05
CA LYS A 125 -36.98 -11.09 51.28
C LYS A 125 -38.51 -10.99 51.27
N GLU A 126 -39.09 -10.65 50.13
CA GLU A 126 -40.54 -10.57 49.96
C GLU A 126 -41.21 -11.95 50.09
N GLN A 127 -40.63 -12.99 49.47
CA GLN A 127 -41.10 -14.36 49.65
C GLN A 127 -41.02 -14.84 51.10
N VAL A 128 -39.91 -14.54 51.80
CA VAL A 128 -39.75 -14.90 53.21
C VAL A 128 -40.74 -14.15 54.10
N ALA A 129 -41.03 -12.87 53.81
CA ALA A 129 -42.04 -12.10 54.52
C ALA A 129 -43.44 -12.72 54.34
N MET A 130 -43.83 -13.06 53.11
CA MET A 130 -45.10 -13.74 52.83
C MET A 130 -45.21 -15.09 53.55
N LEU A 131 -44.16 -15.91 53.50
CA LEU A 131 -44.13 -17.21 54.19
C LEU A 131 -44.23 -17.03 55.71
N SER A 132 -43.57 -16.01 56.27
CA SER A 132 -43.63 -15.69 57.70
C SER A 132 -45.05 -15.30 58.12
N ILE A 133 -45.75 -14.51 57.32
CA ILE A 133 -47.16 -14.15 57.54
C ILE A 133 -48.06 -15.40 57.44
N GLU A 134 -47.82 -16.28 56.47
CA GLU A 134 -48.60 -17.52 56.33
C GLU A 134 -48.43 -18.43 57.54
N VAL A 135 -47.18 -18.61 58.01
CA VAL A 135 -46.86 -19.41 59.20
C VAL A 135 -47.47 -18.78 60.45
N ALA A 136 -47.31 -17.46 60.65
CA ALA A 136 -47.95 -16.74 61.76
C ALA A 136 -49.48 -16.90 61.73
N GLY A 137 -50.11 -16.82 60.56
CA GLY A 137 -51.53 -17.06 60.38
C GLY A 137 -51.96 -18.50 60.68
N LYS A 138 -51.15 -19.51 60.35
CA LYS A 138 -51.40 -20.91 60.72
C LYS A 138 -51.27 -21.14 62.22
N ILE A 139 -50.25 -20.57 62.86
CA ILE A 139 -50.06 -20.66 64.32
C ILE A 139 -51.22 -19.96 65.04
N LEU A 140 -51.59 -18.75 64.62
CA LEU A 140 -52.70 -17.99 65.20
C LEU A 140 -54.03 -18.76 65.06
N ARG A 141 -54.31 -19.36 63.89
CA ARG A 141 -55.50 -20.21 63.71
C ARG A 141 -55.53 -21.40 64.67
N ARG A 142 -54.39 -22.07 64.85
CA ARG A 142 -54.26 -23.21 65.78
C ARG A 142 -54.43 -22.78 67.24
N GLU A 143 -53.89 -21.63 67.62
CA GLU A 143 -54.07 -21.05 68.96
C GLU A 143 -55.52 -20.61 69.23
N LEU A 144 -56.24 -20.19 68.19
CA LEU A 144 -57.65 -19.80 68.24
C LEU A 144 -58.63 -20.98 68.13
N GLU A 145 -58.18 -22.23 67.95
CA GLU A 145 -59.06 -23.41 68.02
C GLU A 145 -59.51 -23.71 69.46
N ASP A 146 -58.80 -23.18 70.46
CA ASP A 146 -59.13 -23.29 71.88
C ASP A 146 -60.07 -22.14 72.31
N LYS A 147 -61.29 -22.47 72.77
CA LYS A 147 -62.34 -21.50 73.13
C LYS A 147 -61.92 -20.56 74.27
N ASP A 148 -61.11 -21.05 75.21
CA ASP A 148 -60.66 -20.24 76.35
C ASP A 148 -59.63 -19.20 75.92
N ARG A 149 -58.77 -19.54 74.96
CA ARG A 149 -57.77 -18.62 74.38
C ARG A 149 -58.42 -17.56 73.49
N GLN A 150 -59.50 -17.90 72.77
CA GLN A 150 -60.30 -16.93 72.01
C GLN A 150 -60.90 -15.83 72.90
N GLN A 151 -61.49 -16.20 74.04
CA GLN A 151 -62.11 -15.24 74.96
C GLN A 151 -61.08 -14.33 75.63
N LEU A 152 -59.92 -14.87 76.02
CA LEU A 152 -58.79 -14.10 76.56
C LEU A 152 -58.25 -13.09 75.54
N LEU A 153 -58.05 -13.50 74.29
CA LEU A 153 -57.55 -12.61 73.23
C LEU A 153 -58.56 -11.49 72.91
N ALA A 154 -59.85 -11.81 72.85
CA ALA A 154 -60.89 -10.80 72.64
C ALA A 154 -60.95 -9.79 73.80
N ALA A 155 -60.80 -10.26 75.04
CA ALA A 155 -60.73 -9.39 76.21
C ALA A 155 -59.48 -8.50 76.23
N ASP A 156 -58.33 -9.01 75.79
CA ASP A 156 -57.07 -8.26 75.71
C ASP A 156 -57.08 -7.20 74.59
N ILE A 157 -57.58 -7.53 73.39
CA ILE A 157 -57.72 -6.58 72.28
C ILE A 157 -58.70 -5.45 72.64
N ILE A 158 -59.83 -5.77 73.29
CA ILE A 158 -60.78 -4.76 73.79
C ILE A 158 -60.13 -3.88 74.87
N ARG A 159 -59.21 -4.43 75.66
CA ARG A 159 -58.45 -3.67 76.66
C ARG A 159 -57.44 -2.74 76.01
N GLU A 160 -56.66 -3.18 75.02
CA GLU A 160 -55.73 -2.32 74.27
C GLU A 160 -56.46 -1.20 73.50
N LEU A 161 -57.63 -1.48 72.91
CA LEU A 161 -58.42 -0.47 72.20
C LEU A 161 -59.12 0.55 73.12
N ASN A 162 -59.29 0.23 74.41
CA ASN A 162 -59.79 1.16 75.43
C ASN A 162 -58.66 1.94 76.15
N ILE A 163 -57.39 1.68 75.81
CA ILE A 163 -56.22 2.36 76.38
C ILE A 163 -55.69 3.47 75.45
N ASN A 164 -56.33 3.68 74.28
CA ASN A 164 -56.24 4.92 73.49
C ASN A 164 -57.58 5.68 73.56
#